data_AF-A0A944LI96-F1
#
_entry.id   AF-A0A944LI96-F1
#
_cell.length_a   1.000
_cell.length_b   1.000
_cell.length_c   1.000
_cell.angle_alpha   90.00
_cell.angle_beta   90.00
_cell.angle_gamma   90.00
#
_symmetry.space_group_name_H-M   'P 1'
#
loop_
_entity.id
_entity.type
_entity.pdbx_description
1 polymer ?
#
loop_
_entity_poly.entity_id
_entity_poly.type
_entity_poly.pdbx_seq_one_letter_code
_entity_poly.pdbx_strand_id
1 'polypeptide(L)'
;MDEMRLKLIEGQIGLPRIGAVRQNATGLLPYAVVDEAEREIGVFSVFLSDLVLTDMSPLTVRSYGNDLLRWWRVLQLIGVPWDEAGRVEVEVLVGWMRSAVNPQRTKERGRKDIIRTSDVLQQPQTPFSTSNTSNRTRSTAVTSSQPATAA
;
A
#
# COMPACT_ATOMS: atom_id res chain seq x y z
N MET A 1 -10.20 -1.69 30.95
CA MET A 1 -10.32 -1.46 29.49
C MET A 1 -11.55 -0.61 29.26
N ASP A 2 -11.36 0.62 28.82
CA ASP A 2 -12.45 1.60 28.71
C ASP A 2 -13.23 1.39 27.41
N GLU A 3 -14.47 1.87 27.36
CA GLU A 3 -15.41 1.69 26.24
C GLU A 3 -14.80 2.05 24.87
N MET A 4 -14.01 3.12 24.83
CA MET A 4 -13.32 3.58 23.62
C MET A 4 -12.33 2.54 23.07
N ARG A 5 -11.53 1.92 23.94
CA ARG A 5 -10.56 0.88 23.56
C ARG A 5 -11.28 -0.34 22.99
N LEU A 6 -12.41 -0.73 23.59
CA LEU A 6 -13.22 -1.86 23.12
C LEU A 6 -13.82 -1.57 21.74
N LYS A 7 -14.46 -0.41 21.56
CA LYS A 7 -15.02 0.01 20.26
C LYS A 7 -13.96 0.08 19.15
N LEU A 8 -12.74 0.49 19.49
CA LEU A 8 -11.61 0.50 18.57
C LEU A 8 -11.17 -0.93 18.20
N ILE A 9 -11.03 -1.83 19.18
CA ILE A 9 -10.69 -3.24 18.95
C ILE A 9 -11.73 -3.93 18.08
N GLU A 10 -13.01 -3.66 18.29
CA GLU A 10 -14.12 -4.21 17.51
C GLU A 10 -14.25 -3.58 16.11
N GLY A 11 -13.41 -2.59 15.79
CA GLY A 11 -13.44 -1.89 14.50
C GLY A 11 -14.67 -1.01 14.30
N GLN A 12 -15.44 -0.73 15.36
CA GLN A 12 -16.60 0.15 15.32
C GLN A 12 -16.20 1.63 15.19
N ILE A 13 -14.99 1.97 15.65
CA ILE A 13 -14.39 3.30 15.49
C ILE A 13 -13.16 3.19 14.58
N GLY A 14 -13.07 4.10 13.62
CA GLY A 14 -11.90 4.26 12.75
C GLY A 14 -10.82 5.13 13.39
N LEU A 15 -9.59 5.02 12.89
CA LEU A 15 -8.52 5.91 13.34
C LEU A 15 -8.71 7.34 12.82
N PRO A 16 -8.38 8.37 13.64
CA PRO A 16 -8.42 9.75 13.20
C PRO A 16 -7.46 9.98 12.03
N ARG A 17 -7.84 10.89 11.12
CA ARG A 17 -7.00 11.28 9.96
C ARG A 17 -6.01 12.39 10.34
N ILE A 18 -5.27 12.18 11.43
CA ILE A 18 -4.24 13.10 11.90
C ILE A 18 -2.86 12.64 11.44
N GLY A 19 -1.99 13.60 11.18
CA GLY A 19 -0.63 13.36 10.71
C GLY A 19 -0.54 12.70 9.33
N ALA A 20 0.68 12.64 8.81
CA ALA A 20 0.98 12.08 7.51
C ALA A 20 2.41 11.56 7.41
N VAL A 21 2.64 10.66 6.45
CA VAL A 21 4.00 10.35 5.98
C VAL A 21 4.28 11.28 4.81
N ARG A 22 5.30 12.13 4.94
CA ARG A 22 5.73 13.09 3.92
C ARG A 22 7.01 12.60 3.29
N GLN A 23 7.11 12.75 1.98
CA GLN A 23 8.37 12.53 1.27
C GLN A 23 9.23 13.77 1.47
N ASN A 24 10.48 13.56 1.87
CA ASN A 24 11.46 14.63 1.95
C ASN A 24 12.19 14.73 0.62
N ALA A 25 12.18 15.91 0.01
CA ALA A 25 12.95 16.19 -1.20
C ALA A 25 14.43 16.47 -0.90
N THR A 26 14.78 16.69 0.37
CA THR A 26 16.13 17.09 0.81
C THR A 26 16.42 16.49 2.18
N GLY A 27 17.66 16.03 2.36
CA GLY A 27 18.12 15.41 3.61
C GLY A 27 18.35 13.90 3.49
N LEU A 28 18.91 13.31 4.54
CA LEU A 28 19.24 11.88 4.60
C LEU A 28 17.99 11.01 4.72
N LEU A 29 16.96 11.50 5.42
CA LEU A 29 15.73 10.76 5.65
C LEU A 29 14.76 10.95 4.47
N PRO A 30 14.46 9.92 3.67
CA PRO A 30 13.61 10.06 2.48
C PRO A 30 12.13 10.27 2.80
N TYR A 31 11.69 9.85 3.99
CA TYR A 31 10.32 10.01 4.47
C TYR A 31 10.29 10.37 5.94
N ALA A 32 9.54 11.43 6.29
CA ALA A 32 9.28 11.83 7.67
C ALA A 32 7.82 11.58 8.04
N VAL A 33 7.55 11.34 9.33
CA VAL A 33 6.20 11.28 9.88
C VAL A 33 5.92 12.59 10.59
N VAL A 34 4.84 13.25 10.22
CA VAL A 34 4.42 14.54 10.78
C VAL A 34 3.12 14.41 11.55
N ASP A 35 2.95 15.24 12.57
CA ASP A 35 1.73 15.37 13.37
C ASP A 35 0.65 16.21 12.64
N GLU A 36 -0.46 16.48 13.32
CA GLU A 36 -1.55 17.31 12.80
C GLU A 36 -1.17 18.77 12.53
N ALA A 37 -0.09 19.26 13.14
CA ALA A 37 0.46 20.59 12.92
C ALA A 37 1.54 20.59 11.83
N GLU A 38 1.68 19.48 11.08
CA GLU A 38 2.74 19.24 10.09
C GLU A 38 4.15 19.34 10.71
N ARG A 39 4.28 19.13 12.03
CA ARG A 39 5.57 19.06 12.71
C ARG A 39 6.09 17.63 12.73
N GLU A 40 7.36 17.47 12.43
CA GLU A 40 8.02 16.17 12.44
C GLU A 40 8.03 15.55 13.85
N ILE A 41 7.65 14.29 13.93
CA ILE A 41 7.65 13.53 15.19
C ILE A 41 9.05 12.93 15.37
N GLY A 42 9.91 13.63 16.13
CA GLY A 42 11.35 13.35 16.20
C GLY A 42 11.70 11.91 16.60
N VAL A 43 10.95 11.28 17.51
CA VAL A 43 11.20 9.88 17.91
C VAL A 43 11.04 8.90 16.75
N PHE A 44 10.18 9.20 15.77
CA PHE A 44 10.03 8.38 14.57
C PHE A 44 11.16 8.62 13.59
N SER A 45 11.60 9.87 13.46
CA SER A 45 12.70 10.25 12.59
C SER A 45 14.02 9.60 12.98
N VAL A 46 14.28 9.44 14.28
CA VAL A 46 15.46 8.71 14.77
C VAL A 46 15.43 7.27 14.28
N PHE A 47 14.35 6.53 14.57
CA PHE A 47 14.21 5.14 14.14
C PHE A 47 14.27 4.97 12.62
N LEU A 48 13.59 5.84 11.87
CA LEU A 48 13.61 5.77 10.40
C LEU A 48 14.99 6.12 9.83
N SER A 49 15.76 6.98 10.50
CA SER A 49 17.14 7.28 10.11
C SER A 49 18.04 6.06 10.32
N ASP A 50 17.86 5.30 11.40
CA ASP A 50 18.60 4.05 11.62
C ASP A 50 18.31 3.01 10.51
N LEU A 51 17.08 2.95 10.01
CA LEU A 51 16.77 2.11 8.84
C LEU A 51 17.52 2.57 7.59
N VAL A 52 17.63 3.88 7.35
CA VAL A 52 18.41 4.40 6.22
C VAL A 52 19.89 4.08 6.37
N LEU A 53 20.44 4.26 7.58
CA LEU A 53 21.84 3.98 7.89
C LEU A 53 22.20 2.48 7.80
N THR A 54 21.20 1.60 7.82
CA THR A 54 21.35 0.15 7.64
C THR A 54 21.04 -0.31 6.20
N ASP A 55 21.11 0.60 5.23
CA ASP A 55 20.89 0.36 3.80
C ASP A 55 19.48 -0.20 3.46
N MET A 56 18.48 0.09 4.30
CA MET A 56 17.11 -0.27 4.00
C MET A 56 16.54 0.61 2.89
N SER A 57 15.81 -0.01 1.95
CA SER A 57 15.26 0.72 0.80
C SER A 57 14.34 1.87 1.24
N PRO A 58 14.27 2.98 0.48
CA PRO A 58 13.34 4.08 0.77
C PRO A 58 11.87 3.63 0.83
N LEU A 59 11.50 2.58 0.08
CA LEU A 59 10.17 2.01 0.12
C LEU A 59 9.90 1.30 1.46
N THR A 60 10.91 0.62 2.01
CA THR A 60 10.82 0.02 3.35
C THR A 60 10.66 1.11 4.40
N VAL A 61 11.47 2.18 4.35
CA VAL A 61 11.34 3.35 5.24
C VAL A 61 9.92 3.93 5.18
N ARG A 62 9.37 4.09 3.97
CA ARG A 62 7.99 4.54 3.78
C ARG A 62 6.97 3.58 4.42
N SER A 63 7.15 2.28 4.30
CA SER A 63 6.26 1.29 4.93
C SER A 63 6.27 1.43 6.44
N TYR A 64 7.46 1.48 7.05
CA TYR A 64 7.61 1.67 8.49
C TYR A 64 7.04 3.01 8.95
N GLY A 65 7.22 4.09 8.18
CA GLY A 65 6.58 5.38 8.48
C GLY A 65 5.05 5.30 8.51
N ASN A 66 4.42 4.49 7.65
CA ASN A 66 2.97 4.29 7.69
C ASN A 66 2.52 3.47 8.91
N ASP A 67 3.32 2.50 9.34
CA ASP A 67 3.04 1.72 10.54
C ASP A 67 3.18 2.57 11.81
N LEU A 68 4.22 3.41 11.88
CA LEU A 68 4.40 4.39 12.96
C LEU A 68 3.25 5.42 12.99
N LEU A 69 2.82 5.93 11.84
CA LEU A 69 1.69 6.85 11.76
C LEU A 69 0.39 6.20 12.23
N ARG A 70 0.17 4.93 11.90
CA ARG A 70 -0.99 4.16 12.39
C ARG A 70 -0.94 4.01 13.90
N TRP A 71 0.22 3.69 14.46
CA TRP A 71 0.42 3.57 15.89
C TRP A 71 0.20 4.91 16.62
N TRP A 72 0.77 5.99 16.11
CA TRP A 72 0.53 7.35 16.60
C TRP A 72 -0.96 7.69 16.67
N ARG A 73 -1.72 7.37 15.63
CA ARG A 73 -3.18 7.61 15.60
C ARG A 73 -3.93 6.83 16.67
N VAL A 74 -3.50 5.60 17.00
CA VAL A 74 -4.09 4.83 18.10
C VAL A 74 -3.83 5.55 19.42
N LEU A 75 -2.58 5.92 19.69
CA LEU A 75 -2.16 6.61 20.91
C LEU A 75 -2.90 7.94 21.13
N GLN A 76 -2.98 8.76 20.09
CA GLN A 76 -3.70 10.03 20.12
C GLN A 76 -5.21 9.83 20.36
N LEU A 77 -5.80 8.78 19.77
CA LEU A 77 -7.22 8.48 19.96
C LEU A 77 -7.54 8.08 21.40
N ILE A 78 -6.68 7.25 22.02
CA ILE A 78 -6.88 6.76 23.40
C ILE A 78 -6.26 7.66 24.47
N GLY A 79 -5.58 8.75 24.07
CA GLY A 79 -4.99 9.74 24.95
C GLY A 79 -3.77 9.25 25.74
N VAL A 80 -2.99 8.33 25.19
CA VAL A 80 -1.78 7.80 25.85
C VAL A 80 -0.53 8.40 25.20
N PRO A 81 0.38 9.04 25.96
CA PRO A 81 1.61 9.58 25.39
C PRO A 81 2.54 8.44 24.98
N TRP A 82 3.41 8.71 23.99
CA TRP A 82 4.37 7.74 23.45
C TRP A 82 5.18 7.04 24.54
N ASP A 83 5.68 7.80 25.52
CA ASP A 83 6.59 7.31 26.56
C ASP A 83 5.91 6.45 27.64
N GLU A 84 4.57 6.46 27.69
CA GLU A 84 3.79 5.62 28.62
C GLU A 84 3.14 4.42 27.91
N ALA A 85 3.26 4.34 26.59
CA ALA A 85 2.61 3.29 25.82
C ALA A 85 3.18 1.90 26.15
N GLY A 86 2.31 1.00 26.57
CA GLY A 86 2.69 -0.34 26.99
C GLY A 86 2.08 -1.45 26.14
N ARG A 87 2.13 -2.67 26.68
CA ARG A 87 1.57 -3.86 26.06
C ARG A 87 0.06 -3.74 25.79
N VAL A 88 -0.67 -3.09 26.69
CA VAL A 88 -2.14 -2.94 26.59
C VAL A 88 -2.51 -2.12 25.35
N GLU A 89 -1.81 -1.03 25.09
CA GLU A 89 -2.03 -0.18 23.92
C GLU A 89 -1.66 -0.91 22.63
N VAL A 90 -0.62 -1.75 22.65
CA VAL A 90 -0.27 -2.62 21.51
C VAL A 90 -1.38 -3.63 21.22
N GLU A 91 -1.97 -4.25 22.25
CA GLU A 91 -3.12 -5.15 22.08
C GLU A 91 -4.32 -4.43 21.44
N VAL A 92 -4.55 -3.17 21.77
CA VAL A 92 -5.57 -2.32 21.12
C VAL A 92 -5.26 -2.12 19.64
N LEU A 93 -4.03 -1.75 19.28
CA LEU A 93 -3.61 -1.60 17.88
C LEU A 93 -3.79 -2.91 17.10
N VAL A 94 -3.33 -4.04 17.65
CA VAL A 94 -3.42 -5.34 16.99
C VAL A 94 -4.87 -5.80 16.86
N GLY A 95 -5.68 -5.60 17.90
CA GLY A 95 -7.11 -5.87 17.88
C GLY A 95 -7.80 -5.08 16.77
N TRP A 96 -7.55 -3.77 16.70
CA TRP A 96 -8.05 -2.92 15.63
C TRP A 96 -7.59 -3.40 14.24
N MET A 97 -6.31 -3.76 14.05
CA MET A 97 -5.81 -4.25 12.76
C MET A 97 -6.48 -5.55 12.29
N ARG A 98 -6.97 -6.39 13.21
CA ARG A 98 -7.70 -7.63 12.88
C ARG A 98 -9.15 -7.35 12.47
N SER A 99 -9.78 -6.35 13.10
CA SER A 99 -11.18 -6.01 12.86
C SER A 99 -11.37 -4.98 11.74
N ALA A 100 -10.37 -4.14 11.49
CA ALA A 100 -10.41 -3.12 10.45
C ALA A 100 -10.57 -3.75 9.07
N VAL A 101 -11.48 -3.18 8.27
CA VAL A 101 -11.71 -3.60 6.89
C VAL A 101 -10.42 -3.38 6.10
N ASN A 102 -9.72 -4.46 5.74
CA ASN A 102 -8.52 -4.38 4.92
C ASN A 102 -8.88 -3.97 3.47
N PRO A 103 -8.52 -2.76 3.01
CA PRO A 103 -8.88 -2.30 1.67
C PRO A 103 -8.26 -3.15 0.55
N GLN A 104 -7.09 -3.76 0.78
CA GLN A 104 -6.49 -4.68 -0.19
C GLN A 104 -7.31 -5.96 -0.33
N ARG A 105 -7.86 -6.48 0.78
CA ARG A 105 -8.73 -7.67 0.78
C ARG A 105 -10.05 -7.41 0.04
N THR A 106 -10.57 -6.18 0.14
CA THR A 106 -11.75 -5.74 -0.63
C THR A 106 -11.44 -5.61 -2.12
N LYS A 107 -10.28 -5.05 -2.48
CA LYS A 107 -9.83 -4.94 -3.89
C LYS A 107 -9.60 -6.30 -4.55
N GLU A 108 -9.04 -7.27 -3.82
CA GLU A 108 -8.85 -8.63 -4.33
C GLU A 108 -10.18 -9.37 -4.57
N ARG A 109 -11.18 -9.14 -3.70
CA ARG A 109 -12.52 -9.70 -3.89
C ARG A 109 -13.19 -9.13 -5.15
N GLY A 110 -13.18 -7.81 -5.30
CA GLY A 110 -13.70 -7.17 -6.51
C GLY A 110 -12.98 -7.61 -7.80
N ARG A 111 -11.65 -7.80 -7.75
CA ARG A 111 -10.89 -8.35 -8.88
C ARG A 111 -11.27 -9.79 -9.23
N LYS A 112 -11.50 -10.65 -8.24
CA LYS A 112 -11.95 -12.04 -8.46
C LYS A 112 -13.38 -12.09 -9.01
N ASP A 113 -14.25 -11.18 -8.59
CA ASP A 113 -15.63 -11.13 -9.09
C ASP A 113 -15.69 -10.67 -10.55
N ILE A 114 -14.86 -9.69 -10.94
CA ILE A 114 -14.73 -9.26 -12.35
C ILE A 114 -14.25 -10.43 -13.24
N ILE A 115 -13.23 -11.17 -12.81
CA ILE A 115 -12.70 -12.30 -13.58
C ILE A 115 -13.75 -13.43 -13.73
N ARG A 116 -14.52 -13.71 -12.67
CA ARG A 116 -15.61 -14.70 -12.73
C ARG A 116 -16.75 -14.28 -13.65
N THR A 117 -17.11 -13.00 -13.69
CA THR A 117 -18.16 -12.50 -14.59
C THR A 117 -17.72 -12.56 -16.05
N SER A 118 -16.44 -12.33 -16.34
CA SER A 118 -15.91 -12.50 -17.70
C SER A 118 -15.90 -13.95 -18.19
N ASP A 119 -15.71 -14.93 -17.29
CA ASP A 119 -15.75 -16.36 -17.66
C ASP A 119 -17.16 -16.86 -18.02
N VAL A 120 -18.21 -16.24 -17.48
CA VAL A 120 -19.61 -16.62 -17.77
C VAL A 120 -20.09 -16.08 -19.12
N LEU A 121 -19.41 -15.09 -19.70
CA LEU A 121 -19.79 -14.49 -20.99
C LEU A 121 -19.09 -15.12 -22.21
N GLN A 122 -18.27 -16.16 -22.02
CA GLN A 122 -17.53 -16.84 -23.10
C GLN A 122 -18.00 -18.29 -23.34
N GLN A 123 -19.31 -18.51 -23.49
CA GLN A 123 -19.83 -19.70 -24.19
C GLN A 123 -20.40 -19.28 -25.56
N PRO A 124 -19.71 -19.56 -26.69
CA PRO A 124 -20.28 -19.34 -28.00
C PRO A 124 -21.14 -20.56 -28.41
N GLN A 125 -22.45 -20.35 -28.56
CA GLN A 125 -23.28 -21.20 -29.41
C GLN A 125 -23.08 -20.71 -30.86
N THR A 126 -22.38 -21.48 -31.69
CA THR A 126 -22.42 -21.34 -33.16
C THR A 126 -23.74 -21.93 -33.67
N PRO A 127 -24.44 -21.34 -34.67
CA PRO A 127 -23.87 -21.20 -36.02
C PRO A 127 -24.35 -19.95 -36.81
N PHE A 128 -23.46 -19.40 -37.65
CA PHE A 128 -23.62 -19.30 -39.11
C PHE A 128 -22.53 -18.40 -39.70
N SER A 129 -21.90 -18.92 -40.75
CA SER A 129 -20.99 -18.21 -41.65
C SER A 129 -21.70 -17.03 -42.33
N THR A 130 -20.99 -15.92 -42.53
CA THR A 130 -20.61 -15.45 -43.88
C THR A 130 -19.52 -14.38 -43.79
N SER A 131 -18.54 -14.58 -44.66
CA SER A 131 -17.38 -13.78 -45.04
C SER A 131 -17.59 -12.26 -45.18
N ASN A 132 -16.56 -11.49 -44.83
CA ASN A 132 -16.11 -10.41 -45.72
C ASN A 132 -14.61 -10.09 -45.61
N THR A 133 -13.85 -10.67 -46.55
CA THR A 133 -12.90 -10.05 -47.48
C THR A 133 -12.17 -8.75 -47.10
N SER A 134 -10.84 -8.90 -47.07
CA SER A 134 -9.78 -7.98 -47.52
C SER A 134 -9.61 -6.64 -46.81
N ASN A 135 -8.39 -6.43 -46.30
CA ASN A 135 -7.45 -5.59 -47.06
C ASN A 135 -6.00 -6.02 -46.82
N ARG A 136 -5.38 -6.38 -47.94
CA ARG A 136 -3.96 -6.65 -48.12
C ARG A 136 -3.42 -5.49 -48.94
N THR A 137 -2.47 -4.75 -48.39
CA THR A 137 -1.47 -4.07 -49.21
C THR A 137 -0.10 -4.34 -48.61
N ARG A 138 0.66 -5.11 -49.39
CA ARG A 138 2.08 -5.41 -49.25
C ARG A 138 2.92 -4.15 -49.45
N SER A 139 4.05 -4.10 -48.76
CA SER A 139 5.38 -4.00 -49.39
C SER A 139 6.45 -4.11 -48.29
N THR A 140 7.15 -5.26 -48.18
CA THR A 140 8.47 -5.57 -48.78
C THR A 140 9.61 -4.77 -48.15
N ALA A 141 10.75 -5.31 -47.73
CA ALA A 141 11.29 -6.67 -47.75
C ALA A 141 12.65 -6.66 -47.01
N VAL A 142 13.13 -7.87 -46.68
CA VAL A 142 14.55 -8.31 -46.73
C VAL A 142 15.47 -7.84 -45.59
N THR A 143 15.88 -8.68 -44.64
CA THR A 143 16.69 -9.93 -44.69
C THR A 143 18.18 -9.65 -44.46
N SER A 144 18.68 -10.26 -43.36
CA SER A 144 20.04 -10.75 -43.07
C SER A 144 21.21 -9.76 -42.95
N SER A 145 21.95 -9.80 -41.84
CA SER A 145 23.23 -10.54 -41.77
C SER A 145 24.13 -10.05 -40.62
N GLN A 146 24.57 -11.00 -39.79
CA GLN A 146 25.87 -10.99 -39.08
C GLN A 146 27.02 -11.08 -40.11
N PRO A 147 28.28 -10.63 -39.84
CA PRO A 147 29.19 -11.41 -38.97
C PRO A 147 30.32 -10.64 -38.22
N ALA A 148 30.86 -11.34 -37.20
CA ALA A 148 32.28 -11.57 -36.83
C ALA A 148 33.38 -10.46 -36.76
N THR A 149 34.04 -10.45 -35.59
CA THR A 149 35.50 -10.30 -35.31
C THR A 149 36.20 -8.92 -35.30
N ALA A 150 37.02 -8.75 -34.24
CA ALA A 150 38.32 -8.06 -34.13
C ALA A 150 38.35 -6.79 -33.26
N ALA A 151 38.90 -6.94 -32.04
CA ALA A 151 40.06 -6.21 -31.52
C ALA A 151 40.54 -6.87 -30.24
#